data_AF-A0A832MAD5-F1
#
_entry.id   AF-A0A832MAD5-F1
#
_cell.length_a   1.000
_cell.length_b   1.000
_cell.length_c   1.000
_cell.angle_alpha   90.00
_cell.angle_beta   90.00
_cell.angle_gamma   90.00
#
_symmetry.space_group_name_H-M   'P 1'
#
loop_
_entity.id
_entity.type
_entity.pdbx_description
1 polymer ?
#
loop_
_entity_poly.entity_id
_entity_poly.type
_entity_poly.pdbx_seq_one_letter_code
_entity_poly.pdbx_strand_id
1 'polypeptide(L)'
;MIHFLFVRTLAVVCVLGLACVARGQAVSPYKSPELTSNIFGGDITLPEADRQAVATQLALLTRNTLKYDDKGDYAKASRLLGVALRLDPKNRAAIVVNANLEQGAPPEAEKGFNRNDAIKEIRAAAKASVDTKKKPDQTLGAYLYGAINTVARNDDDTFEIEMLKRDGIVLDWGFAEGKAAKAPADTRPAPAGKAKLQDKIQGMVVLGRDEGRMFGKIVEIIATKPPTAVRPNTLRQIRVLGNVGEQMRISLEEASRVVRQRNEKAFNDLHVEISFGDKYSAKDGGSAGCAYTLLLLSMMGEIDLATDFAITGDVTIDGKVRPVGGVYAKIAGAAKDGAKVVVIPTVNASALPDAYLLEGPSALWTAQVFGVETVDDAIKIVQPKRDEKTIEAMKLFDELRTAVGKKPVFTLNQPEFKEKLAKIRELAPTHLSAQYLQLFASGKGPKTLTLNASISEAMAAIGPMRNGLSGFADPAFGSRQNLDNARRELTKIDAVVDPACKPFTKALADYCVAYNQWNAIEAGEDIGAKFRAREAMRGRIGAVQSALEKITSDKDSMARLLRGE
;
A
#
# COMPACT_ATOMS: atom_id res chain seq x y z
N MET A 1 16.40 -72.66 53.25
CA MET A 1 14.97 -72.29 53.19
C MET A 1 14.72 -71.68 51.83
N ILE A 2 14.25 -72.46 50.85
CA ILE A 2 12.82 -72.82 50.68
C ILE A 2 12.08 -71.52 50.31
N HIS A 3 11.90 -71.29 49.01
CA HIS A 3 10.63 -71.56 48.33
C HIS A 3 9.49 -70.73 48.93
N PHE A 4 9.06 -69.70 48.21
CA PHE A 4 7.66 -69.52 47.84
C PHE A 4 7.67 -68.66 46.56
N LEU A 5 7.70 -69.33 45.40
CA LEU A 5 6.57 -69.46 44.44
C LEU A 5 6.53 -68.26 43.48
N PHE A 6 7.04 -68.30 42.24
CA PHE A 6 6.77 -69.22 41.12
C PHE A 6 5.32 -69.17 40.60
N VAL A 7 5.21 -69.11 39.26
CA VAL A 7 4.02 -69.11 38.38
C VAL A 7 3.48 -67.68 38.08
N ARG A 8 3.60 -67.05 36.90
CA ARG A 8 3.58 -67.45 35.45
C ARG A 8 4.57 -66.59 34.65
N THR A 9 5.52 -67.11 33.87
CA THR A 9 5.42 -67.71 32.51
C THR A 9 4.75 -66.82 31.45
N LEU A 10 5.51 -65.95 30.77
CA LEU A 10 5.65 -65.88 29.29
C LEU A 10 6.66 -64.79 28.87
N ALA A 11 7.31 -65.01 27.71
CA ALA A 11 8.15 -64.09 26.92
C ALA A 11 9.64 -63.97 27.29
N VAL A 12 10.37 -65.03 26.93
CA VAL A 12 11.79 -65.02 26.55
C VAL A 12 11.91 -64.41 25.13
N VAL A 13 13.07 -63.81 24.84
CA VAL A 13 13.71 -63.55 23.52
C VAL A 13 13.88 -62.05 23.15
N CYS A 14 15.17 -61.67 23.07
CA CYS A 14 15.79 -60.56 22.32
C CYS A 14 15.56 -59.10 22.75
N VAL A 15 16.54 -58.49 23.41
CA VAL A 15 17.29 -57.32 22.87
C VAL A 15 18.70 -57.28 23.48
N LEU A 16 19.66 -57.90 22.79
CA LEU A 16 21.09 -57.60 22.89
C LEU A 16 21.59 -57.50 21.44
N GLY A 17 21.78 -56.27 20.97
CA GLY A 17 22.27 -56.00 19.62
C GLY A 17 21.72 -54.69 19.05
N LEU A 18 22.50 -53.62 19.14
CA LEU A 18 22.95 -52.80 18.00
C LEU A 18 23.58 -51.49 18.52
N ALA A 19 24.90 -51.52 18.69
CA ALA A 19 25.73 -50.35 18.41
C ALA A 19 26.26 -50.56 16.98
N CYS A 20 25.66 -49.91 15.98
CA CYS A 20 26.30 -49.64 14.69
C CYS A 20 25.42 -48.76 13.78
N VAL A 21 26.05 -47.70 13.26
CA VAL A 21 25.70 -46.90 12.09
C VAL A 21 24.59 -45.85 12.27
N ALA A 22 25.05 -44.62 12.50
CA ALA A 22 24.42 -43.43 11.95
C ALA A 22 24.16 -43.63 10.45
N ARG A 23 22.91 -43.88 10.06
CA ARG A 23 22.47 -43.64 8.69
C ARG A 23 22.05 -42.18 8.61
N GLY A 24 22.87 -41.36 7.95
CA GLY A 24 22.37 -40.11 7.40
C GLY A 24 21.12 -40.43 6.58
N GLN A 25 20.03 -39.72 6.83
CA GLN A 25 18.91 -39.75 5.90
C GLN A 25 19.48 -39.31 4.55
N ALA A 26 19.46 -40.21 3.57
CA ALA A 26 19.72 -39.84 2.20
C ALA A 26 18.71 -38.74 1.87
N VAL A 27 19.19 -37.52 1.62
CA VAL A 27 18.35 -36.42 1.14
C VAL A 27 17.71 -36.91 -0.15
N SER A 28 16.38 -36.93 -0.20
CA SER A 28 15.67 -37.39 -1.39
C SER A 28 16.17 -36.58 -2.59
N PRO A 29 16.58 -37.22 -3.70
CA PRO A 29 16.95 -36.51 -4.93
C PRO A 29 15.73 -35.88 -5.61
N TYR A 30 14.52 -36.16 -5.12
CA TYR A 30 13.29 -35.53 -5.55
C TYR A 30 13.24 -34.05 -5.16
N LYS A 31 12.87 -33.21 -6.12
CA LYS A 31 12.50 -31.82 -5.88
C LYS A 31 11.03 -31.63 -6.18
N SER A 32 10.27 -31.27 -5.17
CA SER A 32 8.86 -30.97 -5.31
C SER A 32 8.63 -29.85 -6.32
N PRO A 33 7.57 -29.94 -7.13
CA PRO A 33 7.23 -28.88 -8.04
C PRO A 33 6.95 -27.61 -7.25
N GLU A 34 7.50 -26.51 -7.71
CA GLU A 34 7.08 -25.19 -7.25
C GLU A 34 5.63 -24.97 -7.70
N LEU A 35 4.73 -24.49 -6.82
CA LEU A 35 3.28 -24.40 -7.08
C LEU A 35 2.70 -22.98 -7.11
N THR A 36 3.48 -21.96 -6.76
CA THR A 36 3.03 -20.55 -6.66
C THR A 36 2.96 -19.86 -8.03
N SER A 37 3.74 -20.32 -9.01
CA SER A 37 3.65 -19.82 -10.38
C SER A 37 2.39 -20.30 -11.10
N ASN A 38 1.61 -19.37 -11.67
CA ASN A 38 0.50 -19.70 -12.56
C ASN A 38 1.04 -19.99 -13.97
N ILE A 39 1.20 -21.28 -14.29
CA ILE A 39 1.73 -21.72 -15.59
C ILE A 39 0.67 -21.74 -16.70
N PHE A 40 -0.62 -21.64 -16.37
CA PHE A 40 -1.71 -21.69 -17.35
C PHE A 40 -2.12 -20.30 -17.87
N GLY A 41 -1.59 -19.22 -17.30
CA GLY A 41 -1.76 -17.86 -17.84
C GLY A 41 -3.15 -17.24 -17.71
N GLY A 42 -4.11 -17.90 -17.05
CA GLY A 42 -5.48 -17.40 -16.85
C GLY A 42 -6.43 -18.46 -16.28
N ASP A 43 -7.73 -18.16 -16.28
CA ASP A 43 -8.77 -19.10 -15.83
C ASP A 43 -8.89 -20.29 -16.80
N ILE A 44 -8.88 -21.50 -16.24
CA ILE A 44 -9.02 -22.77 -16.98
C ILE A 44 -10.51 -23.03 -17.27
N THR A 45 -10.85 -23.29 -18.54
CA THR A 45 -12.22 -23.60 -18.96
C THR A 45 -12.59 -25.08 -18.87
N LEU A 46 -11.60 -25.97 -18.72
CA LEU A 46 -11.85 -27.39 -18.51
C LEU A 46 -12.76 -27.59 -17.26
N PRO A 47 -13.86 -28.36 -17.37
CA PRO A 47 -14.79 -28.57 -16.27
C PRO A 47 -14.11 -29.14 -15.02
N GLU A 48 -14.62 -28.80 -13.84
CA GLU A 48 -14.00 -29.20 -12.58
C GLU A 48 -13.85 -30.71 -12.42
N ALA A 49 -14.87 -31.49 -12.81
CA ALA A 49 -14.84 -32.95 -12.78
C ALA A 49 -13.70 -33.51 -13.65
N ASP A 50 -13.52 -32.96 -14.85
CA ASP A 50 -12.47 -33.37 -15.78
C ASP A 50 -11.07 -32.98 -15.25
N ARG A 51 -10.94 -31.80 -14.63
CA ARG A 51 -9.68 -31.38 -13.98
C ARG A 51 -9.29 -32.34 -12.85
N GLN A 52 -10.24 -32.71 -11.99
CA GLN A 52 -10.01 -33.65 -10.90
C GLN A 52 -9.63 -35.05 -11.42
N ALA A 53 -10.30 -35.52 -12.47
CA ALA A 53 -10.00 -36.80 -13.10
C ALA A 53 -8.59 -36.81 -13.72
N VAL A 54 -8.25 -35.80 -14.52
CA VAL A 54 -6.93 -35.65 -15.15
C VAL A 54 -5.81 -35.51 -14.11
N ALA A 55 -6.03 -34.73 -13.04
CA ALA A 55 -5.06 -34.62 -11.94
C ALA A 55 -4.80 -35.97 -11.26
N THR A 56 -5.86 -36.77 -11.06
CA THR A 56 -5.76 -38.12 -10.52
C THR A 56 -4.97 -39.04 -11.45
N GLN A 57 -5.24 -39.01 -12.76
CA GLN A 57 -4.51 -39.83 -13.74
C GLN A 57 -3.02 -39.45 -13.83
N LEU A 58 -2.69 -38.15 -13.77
CA LEU A 58 -1.29 -37.69 -13.73
C LEU A 58 -0.55 -38.18 -12.48
N ALA A 59 -1.22 -38.17 -11.32
CA ALA A 59 -0.66 -38.72 -10.09
C ALA A 59 -0.46 -40.24 -10.17
N LEU A 60 -1.42 -40.97 -10.73
CA LEU A 60 -1.32 -42.42 -10.93
C LEU A 60 -0.23 -42.79 -11.95
N LEU A 61 -0.07 -42.03 -13.03
CA LEU A 61 1.06 -42.19 -13.95
C LEU A 61 2.39 -42.00 -13.23
N THR A 62 2.48 -40.96 -12.39
CA THR A 62 3.68 -40.69 -11.58
C THR A 62 4.01 -41.86 -10.66
N ARG A 63 3.01 -42.38 -9.94
CA ARG A 63 3.16 -43.53 -9.04
C ARG A 63 3.61 -44.79 -9.78
N ASN A 64 2.97 -45.11 -10.90
CA ASN A 64 3.01 -46.47 -11.47
C ASN A 64 3.98 -46.66 -12.64
N THR A 65 4.44 -45.57 -13.28
CA THR A 65 5.23 -45.68 -14.52
C THR A 65 6.70 -45.30 -14.36
N LEU A 66 7.03 -44.51 -13.34
CA LEU A 66 8.39 -44.01 -13.11
C LEU A 66 9.17 -44.93 -12.18
N LYS A 67 10.50 -44.93 -12.33
CA LYS A 67 11.43 -45.65 -11.45
C LYS A 67 12.21 -44.66 -10.59
N TYR A 68 12.34 -44.97 -9.30
CA TYR A 68 12.91 -44.09 -8.28
C TYR A 68 14.18 -44.70 -7.66
N ASP A 69 15.20 -44.93 -8.49
CA ASP A 69 16.54 -45.41 -8.11
C ASP A 69 17.58 -44.27 -8.16
N ASP A 70 18.89 -44.57 -8.04
CA ASP A 70 19.99 -43.58 -8.04
C ASP A 70 20.11 -42.76 -9.36
N LYS A 71 19.47 -43.21 -10.46
CA LYS A 71 19.34 -42.48 -11.73
C LYS A 71 17.88 -42.09 -12.00
N GLY A 72 17.06 -42.10 -10.96
CA GLY A 72 15.60 -42.13 -11.02
C GLY A 72 14.96 -40.94 -11.71
N ASP A 73 13.73 -41.17 -12.16
CA ASP A 73 12.91 -40.25 -12.95
C ASP A 73 12.28 -39.11 -12.11
N TYR A 74 12.99 -38.59 -11.12
CA TYR A 74 12.49 -37.59 -10.18
C TYR A 74 12.06 -36.28 -10.84
N ALA A 75 12.79 -35.84 -11.87
CA ALA A 75 12.42 -34.66 -12.65
C ALA A 75 11.10 -34.88 -13.42
N LYS A 76 10.87 -36.10 -13.93
CA LYS A 76 9.63 -36.46 -14.61
C LYS A 76 8.45 -36.48 -13.64
N ALA A 77 8.67 -37.01 -12.44
CA ALA A 77 7.67 -37.00 -11.38
C ALA A 77 7.26 -35.58 -10.98
N SER A 78 8.25 -34.67 -10.85
CA SER A 78 7.99 -33.27 -10.53
C SER A 78 7.18 -32.56 -11.62
N ARG A 79 7.44 -32.84 -12.90
CA ARG A 79 6.64 -32.30 -14.02
C ARG A 79 5.18 -32.75 -13.95
N LEU A 80 4.94 -34.06 -13.81
CA LEU A 80 3.60 -34.62 -13.76
C LEU A 80 2.80 -34.09 -12.55
N LEU A 81 3.41 -34.11 -11.36
CA LEU A 81 2.77 -33.64 -10.12
C LEU A 81 2.55 -32.13 -10.11
N GLY A 82 3.46 -31.36 -10.71
CA GLY A 82 3.31 -29.91 -10.80
C GLY A 82 2.16 -29.46 -11.70
N VAL A 83 1.81 -30.24 -12.73
CA VAL A 83 0.59 -30.04 -13.52
C VAL A 83 -0.63 -30.53 -12.74
N ALA A 84 -0.57 -31.73 -12.13
CA ALA A 84 -1.69 -32.30 -11.38
C ALA A 84 -2.16 -31.41 -10.21
N LEU A 85 -1.23 -30.92 -9.39
CA LEU A 85 -1.53 -30.09 -8.22
C LEU A 85 -2.01 -28.67 -8.57
N ARG A 86 -1.81 -28.22 -9.81
CA ARG A 86 -2.38 -26.96 -10.31
C ARG A 86 -3.76 -27.14 -10.92
N LEU A 87 -4.04 -28.32 -11.48
CA LEU A 87 -5.38 -28.68 -11.95
C LEU A 87 -6.36 -28.89 -10.81
N ASP A 88 -5.91 -29.59 -9.76
CA ASP A 88 -6.66 -29.81 -8.54
C ASP A 88 -5.72 -29.78 -7.32
N PRO A 89 -5.62 -28.63 -6.62
CA PRO A 89 -4.76 -28.48 -5.44
C PRO A 89 -5.13 -29.38 -4.26
N LYS A 90 -6.34 -29.94 -4.24
CA LYS A 90 -6.83 -30.84 -3.18
C LYS A 90 -6.79 -32.30 -3.61
N ASN A 91 -6.20 -32.62 -4.78
CA ASN A 91 -6.18 -33.97 -5.29
C ASN A 91 -5.40 -34.90 -4.36
N ARG A 92 -6.11 -35.86 -3.74
CA ARG A 92 -5.53 -36.77 -2.75
C ARG A 92 -4.38 -37.59 -3.31
N ALA A 93 -4.51 -38.10 -4.54
CA ALA A 93 -3.47 -38.94 -5.14
C ALA A 93 -2.20 -38.12 -5.39
N ALA A 94 -2.32 -36.92 -5.96
CA ALA A 94 -1.17 -36.06 -6.24
C ALA A 94 -0.44 -35.62 -4.95
N ILE A 95 -1.18 -35.23 -3.91
CA ILE A 95 -0.60 -34.81 -2.62
C ILE A 95 0.16 -35.97 -1.97
N VAL A 96 -0.43 -37.16 -1.92
CA VAL A 96 0.18 -38.33 -1.28
C VAL A 96 1.44 -38.77 -2.03
N VAL A 97 1.39 -38.82 -3.36
CA VAL A 97 2.56 -39.21 -4.17
C VAL A 97 3.69 -38.18 -4.02
N ASN A 98 3.38 -36.88 -4.03
CA ASN A 98 4.36 -35.81 -3.83
C ASN A 98 5.04 -35.90 -2.45
N ALA A 99 4.26 -36.00 -1.37
CA ALA A 99 4.77 -36.07 0.00
C ALA A 99 5.64 -37.32 0.24
N ASN A 100 5.25 -38.45 -0.35
CA ASN A 100 6.01 -39.69 -0.26
C ASN A 100 7.39 -39.58 -0.96
N LEU A 101 7.44 -38.93 -2.13
CA LEU A 101 8.70 -38.70 -2.84
C LEU A 101 9.61 -37.70 -2.11
N GLU A 102 9.06 -36.67 -1.46
CA GLU A 102 9.80 -35.75 -0.60
C GLU A 102 10.51 -36.47 0.56
N GLN A 103 9.83 -37.44 1.16
CA GLN A 103 10.35 -38.24 2.26
C GLN A 103 11.32 -39.34 1.79
N GLY A 104 11.61 -39.44 0.48
CA GLY A 104 12.44 -40.49 -0.08
C GLY A 104 11.80 -41.88 -0.03
N ALA A 105 10.49 -41.94 0.12
CA ALA A 105 9.71 -43.17 0.27
C ALA A 105 8.71 -43.32 -0.90
N PRO A 106 9.17 -43.62 -2.13
CA PRO A 106 8.30 -43.69 -3.30
C PRO A 106 7.14 -44.69 -3.07
N PRO A 107 5.90 -44.32 -3.42
CA PRO A 107 4.74 -45.17 -3.18
C PRO A 107 4.79 -46.46 -4.02
N GLU A 108 4.30 -47.56 -3.45
CA GLU A 108 4.16 -48.83 -4.18
C GLU A 108 3.21 -48.69 -5.38
N ALA A 109 3.50 -49.47 -6.42
CA ALA A 109 2.66 -49.56 -7.60
C ALA A 109 1.28 -50.16 -7.25
N GLU A 110 0.24 -49.56 -7.79
CA GLU A 110 -1.15 -49.93 -7.57
C GLU A 110 -1.56 -51.08 -8.50
N LYS A 111 -2.16 -52.13 -7.93
CA LYS A 111 -2.63 -53.29 -8.69
C LYS A 111 -3.82 -52.89 -9.55
N GLY A 112 -3.77 -53.24 -10.84
CA GLY A 112 -4.86 -52.97 -11.80
C GLY A 112 -4.77 -51.63 -12.53
N PHE A 113 -3.70 -50.84 -12.32
CA PHE A 113 -3.48 -49.62 -13.10
C PHE A 113 -3.18 -49.94 -14.57
N ASN A 114 -3.94 -49.34 -15.50
CA ASN A 114 -3.67 -49.40 -16.92
C ASN A 114 -3.07 -48.07 -17.42
N ARG A 115 -1.78 -48.10 -17.76
CA ARG A 115 -1.04 -46.94 -18.27
C ARG A 115 -1.66 -46.34 -19.54
N ASN A 116 -2.15 -47.18 -20.45
CA ASN A 116 -2.66 -46.70 -21.74
C ASN A 116 -4.02 -45.99 -21.58
N ASP A 117 -4.85 -46.46 -20.65
CA ASP A 117 -6.14 -45.83 -20.35
C ASP A 117 -5.95 -44.45 -19.72
N ALA A 118 -5.03 -44.35 -18.74
CA ALA A 118 -4.67 -43.07 -18.13
C ALA A 118 -4.14 -42.06 -19.15
N ILE A 119 -3.25 -42.50 -20.06
CA ILE A 119 -2.74 -41.65 -21.14
C ILE A 119 -3.87 -41.22 -22.09
N LYS A 120 -4.79 -42.13 -22.45
CA LYS A 120 -5.91 -41.83 -23.33
C LYS A 120 -6.83 -40.76 -22.73
N GLU A 121 -7.11 -40.84 -21.43
CA GLU A 121 -7.95 -39.88 -20.72
C GLU A 121 -7.30 -38.49 -20.66
N ILE A 122 -6.02 -38.40 -20.29
CA ILE A 122 -5.29 -37.13 -20.26
C ILE A 122 -5.20 -36.54 -21.68
N ARG A 123 -4.99 -37.37 -22.71
CA ARG A 123 -4.92 -36.92 -24.10
C ARG A 123 -6.25 -36.34 -24.58
N ALA A 124 -7.38 -36.95 -24.18
CA ALA A 124 -8.70 -36.42 -24.51
C ALA A 124 -8.89 -35.01 -23.91
N ALA A 125 -8.48 -34.79 -22.66
CA ALA A 125 -8.51 -33.48 -22.02
C ALA A 125 -7.53 -32.48 -22.67
N ALA A 126 -6.35 -32.93 -23.08
CA ALA A 126 -5.37 -32.11 -23.79
C ALA A 126 -5.96 -31.59 -25.12
N LYS A 127 -6.55 -32.48 -25.92
CA LYS A 127 -7.21 -32.14 -27.17
C LYS A 127 -8.36 -31.14 -26.97
N ALA A 128 -9.24 -31.42 -26.00
CA ALA A 128 -10.35 -30.51 -25.69
C ALA A 128 -9.87 -29.10 -25.27
N SER A 129 -8.72 -29.00 -24.61
CA SER A 129 -8.15 -27.72 -24.18
C SER A 129 -7.54 -26.93 -25.34
N VAL A 130 -6.92 -27.63 -26.32
CA VAL A 130 -6.32 -27.01 -27.53
C VAL A 130 -7.37 -26.58 -28.56
N ASP A 131 -8.50 -27.28 -28.66
CA ASP A 131 -9.59 -26.97 -29.61
C ASP A 131 -10.30 -25.62 -29.30
N THR A 132 -9.90 -24.94 -28.23
CA THR A 132 -10.41 -23.62 -27.85
C THR A 132 -9.63 -22.48 -28.52
N LYS A 133 -10.27 -21.31 -28.66
CA LYS A 133 -9.59 -20.06 -29.12
C LYS A 133 -8.90 -19.29 -27.99
N LYS A 134 -8.91 -19.81 -26.75
CA LYS A 134 -8.39 -19.12 -25.57
C LYS A 134 -6.96 -19.57 -25.30
N LYS A 135 -6.01 -18.63 -25.34
CA LYS A 135 -4.59 -18.91 -25.06
C LYS A 135 -4.34 -19.63 -23.71
N PRO A 136 -5.04 -19.33 -22.61
CA PRO A 136 -4.85 -20.07 -21.35
C PRO A 136 -5.15 -21.57 -21.45
N ASP A 137 -6.22 -21.94 -22.15
CA ASP A 137 -6.62 -23.33 -22.34
C ASP A 137 -5.71 -24.07 -23.31
N GLN A 138 -5.27 -23.40 -24.38
CA GLN A 138 -4.26 -23.94 -25.30
C GLN A 138 -2.92 -24.19 -24.56
N THR A 139 -2.58 -23.32 -23.59
CA THR A 139 -1.42 -23.48 -22.72
C THR A 139 -1.58 -24.70 -21.82
N LEU A 140 -2.75 -24.89 -21.21
CA LEU A 140 -3.08 -26.11 -20.48
C LEU A 140 -2.93 -27.36 -21.36
N GLY A 141 -3.49 -27.34 -22.57
CA GLY A 141 -3.38 -28.43 -23.52
C GLY A 141 -1.94 -28.78 -23.86
N ALA A 142 -1.09 -27.79 -24.08
CA ALA A 142 0.35 -27.98 -24.28
C ALA A 142 1.02 -28.68 -23.08
N TYR A 143 0.68 -28.28 -21.84
CA TYR A 143 1.25 -28.90 -20.63
C TYR A 143 0.77 -30.35 -20.46
N LEU A 144 -0.49 -30.66 -20.81
CA LEU A 144 -1.03 -32.02 -20.76
C LEU A 144 -0.36 -32.94 -21.80
N TYR A 145 -0.20 -32.49 -23.05
CA TYR A 145 0.56 -33.22 -24.06
C TYR A 145 2.02 -33.43 -23.63
N GLY A 146 2.66 -32.38 -23.09
CA GLY A 146 4.04 -32.47 -22.61
C GLY A 146 4.20 -33.40 -21.39
N ALA A 147 3.20 -33.45 -20.51
CA ALA A 147 3.15 -34.37 -19.38
C ALA A 147 3.06 -35.83 -19.85
N ILE A 148 2.21 -36.14 -20.84
CA ILE A 148 2.13 -37.48 -21.45
C ILE A 148 3.46 -37.84 -22.14
N ASN A 149 4.01 -36.93 -22.96
CA ASN A 149 5.25 -37.17 -23.70
C ASN A 149 6.46 -37.40 -22.76
N THR A 150 6.38 -37.00 -21.49
CA THR A 150 7.39 -37.28 -20.47
C THR A 150 7.44 -38.77 -20.10
N VAL A 151 6.31 -39.48 -20.14
CA VAL A 151 6.22 -40.89 -19.78
C VAL A 151 6.05 -41.82 -20.98
N ALA A 152 5.45 -41.34 -22.07
CA ALA A 152 5.18 -42.12 -23.28
C ALA A 152 5.26 -41.21 -24.52
N ARG A 153 6.42 -41.21 -25.18
CA ARG A 153 6.62 -40.38 -26.38
C ARG A 153 5.76 -40.87 -27.54
N ASN A 154 5.03 -39.96 -28.17
CA ASN A 154 4.20 -40.21 -29.36
C ASN A 154 4.40 -39.07 -30.38
N ASP A 155 4.41 -39.40 -31.67
CA ASP A 155 4.63 -38.43 -32.76
C ASP A 155 3.50 -37.41 -32.88
N ASP A 156 2.25 -37.81 -32.66
CA ASP A 156 1.07 -36.93 -32.68
C ASP A 156 1.12 -35.91 -31.53
N ASP A 157 1.42 -36.38 -30.30
CA ASP A 157 1.57 -35.50 -29.13
C ASP A 157 2.74 -34.52 -29.32
N THR A 158 3.80 -34.95 -30.02
CA THR A 158 4.95 -34.10 -30.36
C THR A 158 4.56 -33.06 -31.41
N PHE A 159 3.80 -33.45 -32.43
CA PHE A 159 3.28 -32.53 -33.46
C PHE A 159 2.45 -31.41 -32.84
N GLU A 160 1.51 -31.74 -31.95
CA GLU A 160 0.66 -30.75 -31.27
C GLU A 160 1.47 -29.75 -30.44
N ILE A 161 2.46 -30.24 -29.67
CA ILE A 161 3.35 -29.37 -28.88
C ILE A 161 4.14 -28.40 -29.79
N GLU A 162 4.66 -28.88 -30.92
CA GLU A 162 5.43 -28.04 -31.84
C GLU A 162 4.54 -27.03 -32.58
N MET A 163 3.29 -27.39 -32.90
CA MET A 163 2.30 -26.44 -33.45
C MET A 163 1.97 -25.34 -32.45
N LEU A 164 1.69 -25.69 -31.19
CA LEU A 164 1.42 -24.73 -30.12
C LEU A 164 2.61 -23.79 -29.86
N LYS A 165 3.84 -24.29 -29.98
CA LYS A 165 5.05 -23.45 -29.91
C LYS A 165 5.12 -22.41 -31.03
N ARG A 166 4.72 -22.77 -32.26
CA ARG A 166 4.64 -21.81 -33.38
C ARG A 166 3.58 -20.74 -33.14
N ASP A 167 2.51 -21.08 -32.43
CA ASP A 167 1.46 -20.13 -31.99
C ASP A 167 1.87 -19.29 -30.77
N GLY A 168 3.13 -19.40 -30.34
CA GLY A 168 3.73 -18.61 -29.26
C GLY A 168 3.53 -19.19 -27.86
N ILE A 169 3.07 -20.44 -27.73
CA ILE A 169 2.91 -21.13 -26.44
C ILE A 169 4.21 -21.87 -26.10
N VAL A 170 4.93 -21.40 -25.10
CA VAL A 170 6.21 -22.00 -24.67
C VAL A 170 5.99 -22.77 -23.35
N LEU A 171 6.32 -24.07 -23.36
CA LEU A 171 6.32 -24.88 -22.15
C LEU A 171 7.53 -24.58 -21.29
N ASP A 172 7.30 -24.05 -20.09
CA ASP A 172 8.34 -23.83 -19.09
C ASP A 172 8.22 -24.87 -17.97
N TRP A 173 9.14 -25.84 -17.99
CA TRP A 173 9.23 -26.87 -16.96
C TRP A 173 10.11 -26.46 -15.77
N GLY A 174 10.50 -25.18 -15.66
CA GLY A 174 11.36 -24.67 -14.57
C GLY A 174 10.81 -24.94 -13.17
N PHE A 175 9.48 -24.97 -13.02
CA PHE A 175 8.81 -25.33 -11.76
C PHE A 175 9.14 -26.76 -11.30
N ALA A 176 9.44 -27.69 -12.22
CA ALA A 176 9.75 -29.09 -11.91
C ALA A 176 11.17 -29.28 -11.34
N GLU A 177 11.99 -28.24 -11.36
CA GLU A 177 13.32 -28.24 -10.72
C GLU A 177 13.28 -27.71 -9.27
N GLY A 178 12.09 -27.41 -8.74
CA GLY A 178 11.92 -26.72 -7.46
C GLY A 178 12.43 -25.27 -7.48
N LYS A 179 12.64 -24.70 -8.67
CA LYS A 179 13.05 -23.30 -8.88
C LYS A 179 11.80 -22.47 -9.12
N ALA A 180 11.60 -21.43 -8.33
CA ALA A 180 10.56 -20.44 -8.59
C ALA A 180 10.73 -19.85 -9.99
N ALA A 181 9.62 -19.72 -10.73
CA ALA A 181 9.60 -19.03 -12.00
C ALA A 181 10.25 -17.65 -11.84
N LYS A 182 11.12 -17.30 -12.78
CA LYS A 182 11.78 -16.00 -12.79
C LYS A 182 10.69 -14.93 -12.93
N ALA A 183 10.43 -14.19 -11.86
CA ALA A 183 9.56 -13.02 -11.90
C ALA A 183 9.99 -12.10 -13.05
N PRO A 184 9.06 -11.32 -13.66
CA PRO A 184 9.43 -10.28 -14.62
C PRO A 184 10.60 -9.47 -14.05
N ALA A 185 11.57 -9.14 -14.91
CA ALA A 185 12.86 -8.58 -14.52
C ALA A 185 12.69 -7.56 -13.39
N ASP A 186 13.22 -7.94 -12.22
CA ASP A 186 13.16 -7.11 -11.03
C ASP A 186 14.05 -5.89 -11.26
N THR A 187 13.44 -4.78 -11.65
CA THR A 187 14.08 -3.47 -11.74
C THR A 187 14.12 -2.76 -10.39
N ARG A 188 13.67 -3.40 -9.31
CA ARG A 188 13.63 -2.83 -7.97
C ARG A 188 15.04 -2.86 -7.35
N PRO A 189 15.41 -1.83 -6.58
CA PRO A 189 16.71 -1.77 -5.95
C PRO A 189 16.94 -2.98 -5.04
N ALA A 190 18.17 -3.50 -5.04
CA ALA A 190 18.57 -4.62 -4.21
C ALA A 190 18.36 -4.32 -2.70
N PRO A 191 18.06 -5.34 -1.87
CA PRO A 191 17.87 -5.16 -0.43
C PRO A 191 19.08 -4.46 0.20
N ALA A 192 18.83 -3.38 0.94
CA ALA A 192 19.89 -2.53 1.49
C ALA A 192 20.64 -3.14 2.70
N GLY A 193 20.12 -4.17 3.37
CA GLY A 193 20.81 -4.73 4.55
C GLY A 193 20.15 -5.94 5.22
N LYS A 194 20.64 -6.26 6.43
CA LYS A 194 20.05 -7.30 7.30
C LYS A 194 18.81 -6.74 8.01
N ALA A 195 17.82 -7.59 8.28
CA ALA A 195 16.63 -7.23 9.04
C ALA A 195 16.97 -6.50 10.35
N LYS A 196 16.26 -5.41 10.63
CA LYS A 196 16.55 -4.48 11.74
C LYS A 196 15.79 -4.89 13.01
N LEU A 197 16.38 -4.60 14.18
CA LEU A 197 15.71 -4.77 15.47
C LEU A 197 14.72 -3.65 15.76
N GLN A 198 15.02 -2.44 15.28
CA GLN A 198 14.16 -1.28 15.41
C GLN A 198 14.50 -0.30 14.28
N ASP A 199 13.48 0.40 13.78
CA ASP A 199 13.63 1.54 12.90
C ASP A 199 12.51 2.55 13.14
N LYS A 200 12.63 3.74 12.56
CA LYS A 200 11.67 4.83 12.72
C LYS A 200 11.52 5.67 11.46
N ILE A 201 10.34 6.26 11.31
CA ILE A 201 10.00 7.15 10.20
C ILE A 201 9.19 8.34 10.70
N GLN A 202 9.36 9.49 10.06
CA GLN A 202 8.62 10.70 10.39
C GLN A 202 7.32 10.77 9.56
N GLY A 203 6.19 10.47 10.19
CA GLY A 203 4.86 10.71 9.63
C GLY A 203 4.37 12.14 9.90
N MET A 204 3.34 12.59 9.19
CA MET A 204 2.72 13.89 9.41
C MET A 204 1.26 13.77 9.83
N VAL A 205 0.87 14.51 10.87
CA VAL A 205 -0.52 14.55 11.37
C VAL A 205 -1.04 15.98 11.38
N VAL A 206 -2.37 16.11 11.46
CA VAL A 206 -3.05 17.38 11.73
C VAL A 206 -3.68 17.29 13.11
N LEU A 207 -3.47 18.33 13.91
CA LEU A 207 -4.05 18.48 15.23
C LEU A 207 -5.00 19.68 15.21
N GLY A 208 -6.18 19.53 15.81
CA GLY A 208 -7.09 20.64 16.05
C GLY A 208 -6.75 21.36 17.36
N ARG A 209 -6.83 22.69 17.37
CA ARG A 209 -6.95 23.48 18.61
C ARG A 209 -8.40 23.81 18.92
N ASP A 210 -8.67 24.19 20.16
CA ASP A 210 -9.99 24.61 20.66
C ASP A 210 -10.60 25.79 19.87
N GLU A 211 -9.79 26.55 19.12
CA GLU A 211 -10.21 27.67 18.28
C GLU A 211 -10.63 27.28 16.84
N GLY A 212 -10.65 25.98 16.52
CA GLY A 212 -11.01 25.48 15.19
C GLY A 212 -9.91 25.59 14.14
N ARG A 213 -8.73 26.14 14.48
CA ARG A 213 -7.53 26.15 13.63
C ARG A 213 -6.81 24.81 13.68
N MET A 214 -6.52 24.27 12.50
CA MET A 214 -5.75 23.05 12.30
C MET A 214 -4.26 23.37 12.15
N PHE A 215 -3.38 22.62 12.81
CA PHE A 215 -1.94 22.73 12.62
C PHE A 215 -1.32 21.36 12.38
N GLY A 216 -0.34 21.29 11.47
CA GLY A 216 0.40 20.06 11.25
C GLY A 216 1.50 19.87 12.28
N LYS A 217 1.90 18.62 12.47
CA LYS A 217 3.05 18.22 13.28
C LYS A 217 3.69 16.95 12.73
N ILE A 218 5.00 16.81 12.90
CA ILE A 218 5.67 15.52 12.72
C ILE A 218 5.34 14.60 13.89
N VAL A 219 5.03 13.35 13.56
CA VAL A 219 4.91 12.25 14.52
C VAL A 219 5.88 11.16 14.11
N GLU A 220 6.77 10.81 15.02
CA GLU A 220 7.66 9.67 14.84
C GLU A 220 6.86 8.36 14.98
N ILE A 221 6.99 7.48 13.99
CA ILE A 221 6.43 6.13 13.97
C ILE A 221 7.62 5.18 14.12
N ILE A 222 7.58 4.34 15.15
CA ILE A 222 8.68 3.46 15.54
C ILE A 222 8.22 2.02 15.41
N ALA A 223 8.95 1.22 14.64
CA ALA A 223 8.74 -0.21 14.51
C ALA A 223 9.83 -0.95 15.31
N THR A 224 9.43 -1.90 16.16
CA THR A 224 10.36 -2.68 16.98
C THR A 224 10.06 -4.16 16.84
N LYS A 225 11.10 -4.98 16.66
CA LYS A 225 10.98 -6.44 16.72
C LYS A 225 10.89 -6.87 18.19
N PRO A 226 9.85 -7.60 18.61
CA PRO A 226 9.73 -8.03 19.99
C PRO A 226 10.81 -9.06 20.35
N PRO A 227 11.28 -9.08 21.61
CA PRO A 227 12.39 -9.92 22.06
C PRO A 227 12.06 -11.42 22.13
N THR A 228 10.79 -11.82 22.01
CA THR A 228 10.38 -13.23 22.17
C THR A 228 10.02 -13.83 20.81
N ALA A 229 10.56 -15.00 20.49
CA ALA A 229 10.06 -15.83 19.39
C ALA A 229 8.56 -16.03 19.60
N VAL A 230 7.76 -15.41 18.75
CA VAL A 230 6.31 -15.53 18.79
C VAL A 230 6.01 -17.02 18.66
N ARG A 231 5.33 -17.59 19.65
CA ARG A 231 4.86 -18.98 19.59
C ARG A 231 4.12 -19.17 18.26
N PRO A 232 4.31 -20.30 17.55
CA PRO A 232 3.50 -20.60 16.39
C PRO A 232 2.03 -20.47 16.82
N ASN A 233 1.24 -19.68 16.08
CA ASN A 233 -0.20 -19.45 16.28
C ASN A 233 -0.72 -18.48 17.36
N THR A 234 0.05 -17.58 18.00
CA THR A 234 -0.55 -16.78 19.11
C THR A 234 -0.61 -15.24 19.02
N LEU A 235 -0.04 -14.54 18.04
CA LEU A 235 -0.19 -13.08 17.93
C LEU A 235 -0.19 -12.62 16.46
N ARG A 236 -0.99 -11.60 16.11
CA ARG A 236 -0.89 -10.92 14.80
C ARG A 236 0.58 -10.54 14.57
N GLN A 237 1.18 -10.99 13.45
CA GLN A 237 2.59 -10.77 13.09
C GLN A 237 2.99 -9.29 13.19
N ILE A 238 2.09 -8.39 12.80
CA ILE A 238 2.27 -6.95 12.85
C ILE A 238 1.13 -6.36 13.67
N ARG A 239 1.46 -5.53 14.67
CA ARG A 239 0.46 -4.82 15.45
C ARG A 239 0.88 -3.38 15.72
N VAL A 240 -0.10 -2.50 15.83
CA VAL A 240 0.07 -1.13 16.27
C VAL A 240 -0.40 -0.99 17.72
N LEU A 241 0.44 -0.34 18.54
CA LEU A 241 0.21 -0.06 19.95
C LEU A 241 -0.33 1.37 20.14
N GLY A 242 -1.02 1.58 21.25
CA GLY A 242 -1.55 2.89 21.65
C GLY A 242 -3.00 3.13 21.21
N ASN A 243 -3.46 4.35 21.41
CA ASN A 243 -4.84 4.75 21.13
C ASN A 243 -5.02 5.07 19.63
N VAL A 244 -5.14 4.02 18.82
CA VAL A 244 -5.42 4.13 17.37
C VAL A 244 -6.83 3.71 17.03
N GLY A 245 -7.46 4.49 16.14
CA GLY A 245 -8.78 4.18 15.59
C GLY A 245 -8.74 3.13 14.48
N GLU A 246 -9.91 2.88 13.89
CA GLU A 246 -10.10 1.76 12.96
C GLU A 246 -9.46 2.01 11.58
N GLN A 247 -9.54 3.23 11.05
CA GLN A 247 -8.96 3.55 9.74
C GLN A 247 -7.44 3.38 9.75
N MET A 248 -6.80 3.76 10.87
CA MET A 248 -5.37 3.57 11.06
C MET A 248 -4.97 2.08 11.07
N ARG A 249 -5.81 1.22 11.66
CA ARG A 249 -5.58 -0.24 11.66
C ARG A 249 -5.73 -0.82 10.26
N ILE A 250 -6.78 -0.44 9.53
CA ILE A 250 -7.01 -0.86 8.14
C ILE A 250 -5.82 -0.47 7.26
N SER A 251 -5.33 0.77 7.36
CA SER A 251 -4.19 1.25 6.59
C SER A 251 -2.91 0.46 6.88
N LEU A 252 -2.68 0.03 8.13
CA LEU A 252 -1.57 -0.87 8.46
C LEU A 252 -1.74 -2.27 7.85
N GLU A 253 -2.96 -2.81 7.81
CA GLU A 253 -3.24 -4.09 7.17
C GLU A 253 -3.01 -4.03 5.66
N GLU A 254 -3.42 -2.95 5.00
CA GLU A 254 -3.16 -2.72 3.57
C GLU A 254 -1.67 -2.58 3.28
N ALA A 255 -0.95 -1.77 4.06
CA ALA A 255 0.51 -1.66 3.98
C ALA A 255 1.18 -3.03 4.14
N SER A 256 0.72 -3.85 5.10
CA SER A 256 1.25 -5.20 5.33
C SER A 256 1.04 -6.11 4.11
N ARG A 257 -0.08 -5.99 3.40
CA ARG A 257 -0.34 -6.75 2.15
C ARG A 257 0.60 -6.33 1.03
N VAL A 258 0.83 -5.03 0.85
CA VAL A 258 1.81 -4.51 -0.13
C VAL A 258 3.20 -5.07 0.13
N VAL A 259 3.63 -5.05 1.40
CA VAL A 259 4.94 -5.55 1.81
C VAL A 259 5.05 -7.06 1.62
N ARG A 260 4.02 -7.83 2.02
CA ARG A 260 3.97 -9.28 1.82
C ARG A 260 4.06 -9.67 0.35
N GLN A 261 3.37 -8.95 -0.53
CA GLN A 261 3.41 -9.21 -1.97
C GLN A 261 4.80 -8.95 -2.57
N ARG A 262 5.57 -8.03 -1.98
CA ARG A 262 6.95 -7.73 -2.43
C ARG A 262 7.94 -8.82 -2.06
N ASN A 263 7.90 -9.31 -0.81
CA ASN A 263 8.78 -10.37 -0.34
C ASN A 263 8.09 -11.21 0.75
N GLU A 264 7.34 -12.23 0.32
CA GLU A 264 6.56 -13.09 1.22
C GLU A 264 7.46 -13.82 2.23
N LYS A 265 8.63 -14.30 1.80
CA LYS A 265 9.54 -15.04 2.66
C LYS A 265 10.02 -14.18 3.83
N ALA A 266 10.53 -12.99 3.54
CA ALA A 266 10.99 -12.08 4.60
C ALA A 266 9.82 -11.55 5.44
N PHE A 267 8.63 -11.39 4.86
CA PHE A 267 7.42 -11.01 5.59
C PHE A 267 6.98 -12.06 6.60
N ASN A 268 7.08 -13.36 6.26
CA ASN A 268 6.68 -14.44 7.17
C ASN A 268 7.52 -14.49 8.45
N ASP A 269 8.78 -14.03 8.39
CA ASP A 269 9.68 -13.91 9.54
C ASP A 269 9.49 -12.56 10.29
N LEU A 270 8.73 -11.63 9.72
CA LEU A 270 8.54 -10.28 10.24
C LEU A 270 7.53 -10.29 11.40
N HIS A 271 8.05 -10.01 12.59
CA HIS A 271 7.25 -9.77 13.78
C HIS A 271 7.56 -8.36 14.28
N VAL A 272 6.58 -7.46 14.24
CA VAL A 272 6.80 -6.03 14.51
C VAL A 272 5.69 -5.43 15.35
N GLU A 273 6.10 -4.67 16.35
CA GLU A 273 5.24 -3.78 17.11
C GLU A 273 5.51 -2.34 16.69
N ILE A 274 4.47 -1.67 16.20
CA ILE A 274 4.51 -0.27 15.79
C ILE A 274 3.97 0.59 16.92
N SER A 275 4.68 1.66 17.26
CA SER A 275 4.23 2.66 18.23
C SER A 275 4.52 4.07 17.72
N PHE A 276 3.90 5.05 18.33
CA PHE A 276 4.14 6.46 18.03
C PHE A 276 4.93 7.11 19.15
N GLY A 277 5.79 8.08 18.81
CA GLY A 277 6.55 8.84 19.80
C GLY A 277 5.63 9.52 20.83
N ASP A 278 4.50 10.05 20.37
CA ASP A 278 3.39 10.45 21.23
C ASP A 278 2.40 9.29 21.39
N LYS A 279 2.45 8.60 22.53
CA LYS A 279 1.69 7.36 22.78
C LYS A 279 0.24 7.59 23.20
N TYR A 280 -0.08 8.77 23.73
CA TYR A 280 -1.32 8.99 24.47
C TYR A 280 -2.40 9.67 23.64
N SER A 281 -2.04 10.54 22.69
CA SER A 281 -3.06 11.20 21.87
C SER A 281 -3.74 10.21 20.92
N ALA A 282 -5.06 10.27 20.84
CA ALA A 282 -5.84 9.47 19.89
C ALA A 282 -5.44 9.79 18.45
N LYS A 283 -5.22 8.75 17.63
CA LYS A 283 -4.77 8.86 16.24
C LYS A 283 -5.64 8.00 15.34
N ASP A 284 -6.25 8.59 14.32
CA ASP A 284 -7.05 7.85 13.34
C ASP A 284 -6.93 8.46 11.94
N GLY A 285 -7.21 7.65 10.92
CA GLY A 285 -7.11 8.00 9.49
C GLY A 285 -6.06 7.21 8.73
N GLY A 286 -6.25 7.01 7.42
CA GLY A 286 -5.35 6.23 6.57
C GLY A 286 -4.02 6.92 6.19
N SER A 287 -3.77 8.15 6.63
CA SER A 287 -2.67 8.96 6.08
C SER A 287 -1.24 8.53 6.43
N ALA A 288 -1.09 7.42 7.17
CA ALA A 288 0.18 6.78 7.52
C ALA A 288 0.50 5.54 6.67
N GLY A 289 -0.37 5.10 5.75
CA GLY A 289 -0.20 3.86 4.99
C GLY A 289 1.12 3.77 4.22
N CYS A 290 1.53 4.85 3.56
CA CYS A 290 2.83 4.91 2.87
C CYS A 290 4.00 4.83 3.88
N ALA A 291 3.89 5.53 5.02
CA ALA A 291 4.90 5.49 6.07
C ALA A 291 5.06 4.09 6.69
N TYR A 292 3.93 3.40 6.96
CA TYR A 292 3.95 2.02 7.43
C TYR A 292 4.60 1.09 6.41
N THR A 293 4.27 1.23 5.14
CA THR A 293 4.84 0.39 4.08
C THR A 293 6.36 0.52 4.04
N LEU A 294 6.87 1.75 4.03
CA LEU A 294 8.31 2.02 4.03
C LEU A 294 9.01 1.53 5.30
N LEU A 295 8.38 1.74 6.46
CA LEU A 295 8.92 1.31 7.75
C LEU A 295 9.02 -0.22 7.83
N LEU A 296 8.00 -0.95 7.37
CA LEU A 296 8.01 -2.41 7.32
C LEU A 296 9.06 -2.94 6.33
N LEU A 297 9.18 -2.34 5.15
CA LEU A 297 10.26 -2.67 4.20
C LEU A 297 11.64 -2.45 4.84
N SER A 298 11.81 -1.37 5.61
CA SER A 298 13.08 -1.12 6.28
C SER A 298 13.36 -2.12 7.40
N MET A 299 12.34 -2.52 8.17
CA MET A 299 12.47 -3.58 9.18
C MET A 299 12.89 -4.93 8.56
N MET A 300 12.45 -5.22 7.34
CA MET A 300 12.86 -6.41 6.58
C MET A 300 14.30 -6.31 6.03
N GLY A 301 14.92 -5.12 6.05
CA GLY A 301 16.22 -4.86 5.44
C GLY A 301 16.17 -4.60 3.93
N GLU A 302 14.98 -4.40 3.37
CA GLU A 302 14.81 -4.12 1.93
C GLU A 302 15.26 -2.71 1.57
N ILE A 303 15.03 -1.74 2.46
CA ILE A 303 15.41 -0.33 2.25
C ILE A 303 16.04 0.28 3.51
N ASP A 304 16.84 1.34 3.33
CA ASP A 304 17.28 2.20 4.43
C ASP A 304 16.52 3.51 4.43
N LEU A 305 16.12 4.00 5.60
CA LEU A 305 15.41 5.27 5.72
C LEU A 305 16.39 6.38 6.14
N ALA A 306 16.39 7.48 5.39
CA ALA A 306 17.06 8.71 5.81
C ALA A 306 16.30 9.37 6.98
N THR A 307 16.95 10.26 7.71
CA THR A 307 16.35 10.92 8.89
C THR A 307 15.88 12.36 8.63
N ASP A 308 16.04 12.86 7.39
CA ASP A 308 15.84 14.26 7.02
C ASP A 308 14.51 14.53 6.28
N PHE A 309 13.63 13.53 6.21
CA PHE A 309 12.37 13.61 5.50
C PHE A 309 11.16 13.35 6.41
N ALA A 310 10.03 13.98 6.08
CA ALA A 310 8.71 13.64 6.60
C ALA A 310 7.79 13.17 5.46
N ILE A 311 6.88 12.23 5.73
CA ILE A 311 6.01 11.65 4.70
C ILE A 311 4.54 11.55 5.15
N THR A 312 3.62 11.70 4.20
CA THR A 312 2.20 11.36 4.37
C THR A 312 1.66 10.73 3.08
N GLY A 313 0.61 9.94 3.22
CA GLY A 313 -0.05 9.29 2.11
C GLY A 313 -0.65 7.99 2.60
N ASP A 314 -1.85 7.68 2.11
CA ASP A 314 -2.41 6.34 2.29
C ASP A 314 -1.92 5.43 1.15
N VAL A 315 -2.11 4.11 1.26
CA VAL A 315 -1.60 3.15 0.29
C VAL A 315 -2.66 2.13 -0.08
N THR A 316 -2.83 1.86 -1.37
CA THR A 316 -3.65 0.73 -1.82
C THR A 316 -2.82 -0.55 -1.91
N ILE A 317 -3.48 -1.71 -1.91
CA ILE A 317 -2.83 -3.03 -1.99
C ILE A 317 -1.96 -3.22 -3.25
N ASP A 318 -2.20 -2.47 -4.33
CA ASP A 318 -1.37 -2.45 -5.54
C ASP A 318 -0.18 -1.49 -5.45
N GLY A 319 0.07 -0.88 -4.28
CA GLY A 319 1.23 -0.04 -4.01
C GLY A 319 1.13 1.41 -4.48
N LYS A 320 -0.06 1.90 -4.85
CA LYS A 320 -0.28 3.31 -5.19
C LYS A 320 -0.45 4.16 -3.93
N VAL A 321 0.12 5.36 -3.97
CA VAL A 321 -0.02 6.36 -2.91
C VAL A 321 -1.29 7.18 -3.16
N ARG A 322 -2.14 7.25 -2.14
CA ARG A 322 -3.47 7.86 -2.21
C ARG A 322 -3.52 9.23 -1.54
N PRO A 323 -4.41 10.12 -2.00
CA PRO A 323 -4.53 11.46 -1.45
C PRO A 323 -4.97 11.43 0.01
N VAL A 324 -4.55 12.44 0.77
CA VAL A 324 -4.89 12.61 2.18
C VAL A 324 -5.38 14.04 2.45
N GLY A 325 -6.07 14.23 3.56
CA GLY A 325 -6.53 15.54 4.00
C GLY A 325 -5.46 16.37 4.72
N GLY A 326 -5.66 17.69 4.73
CA GLY A 326 -4.86 18.64 5.53
C GLY A 326 -3.39 18.75 5.12
N VAL A 327 -3.07 18.50 3.85
CA VAL A 327 -1.69 18.43 3.35
C VAL A 327 -0.94 19.73 3.53
N TYR A 328 -1.59 20.87 3.31
CA TYR A 328 -1.00 22.17 3.58
C TYR A 328 -0.52 22.31 5.04
N ALA A 329 -1.42 22.05 6.01
CA ALA A 329 -1.08 22.11 7.42
C ALA A 329 0.06 21.14 7.77
N LYS A 330 0.05 19.93 7.19
CA LYS A 330 1.11 18.92 7.36
C LYS A 330 2.47 19.40 6.84
N ILE A 331 2.54 19.97 5.64
CA ILE A 331 3.78 20.51 5.07
C ILE A 331 4.31 21.65 5.94
N ALA A 332 3.45 22.60 6.30
CA ALA A 332 3.83 23.74 7.13
C ALA A 332 4.33 23.30 8.52
N GLY A 333 3.67 22.30 9.11
CA GLY A 333 4.10 21.68 10.37
C GLY A 333 5.44 20.98 10.25
N ALA A 334 5.63 20.17 9.20
CA ALA A 334 6.88 19.45 8.97
C ALA A 334 8.07 20.38 8.73
N ALA A 335 7.86 21.45 7.96
CA ALA A 335 8.88 22.48 7.75
C ALA A 335 9.26 23.19 9.06
N LYS A 336 8.28 23.49 9.92
CA LYS A 336 8.52 24.08 11.26
C LYS A 336 9.25 23.13 12.20
N ASP A 337 8.95 21.84 12.14
CA ASP A 337 9.60 20.79 12.92
C ASP A 337 10.98 20.39 12.36
N GLY A 338 11.44 21.05 11.28
CA GLY A 338 12.81 20.93 10.76
C GLY A 338 13.00 19.87 9.67
N ALA A 339 11.93 19.31 9.09
CA ALA A 339 12.06 18.41 7.94
C ALA A 339 12.62 19.18 6.73
N LYS A 340 13.71 18.65 6.14
CA LYS A 340 14.30 19.22 4.92
C LYS A 340 13.53 18.79 3.68
N VAL A 341 13.06 17.56 3.69
CA VAL A 341 12.32 16.92 2.60
C VAL A 341 10.92 16.57 3.09
N VAL A 342 9.90 16.86 2.30
CA VAL A 342 8.51 16.48 2.58
C VAL A 342 7.98 15.68 1.40
N VAL A 343 7.49 14.47 1.66
CA VAL A 343 6.95 13.57 0.63
C VAL A 343 5.43 13.52 0.77
N ILE A 344 4.73 13.83 -0.32
CA ILE A 344 3.27 13.84 -0.38
C ILE A 344 2.76 13.05 -1.59
N PRO A 345 1.49 12.62 -1.60
CA PRO A 345 0.87 12.08 -2.81
C PRO A 345 0.87 13.13 -3.92
N THR A 346 1.26 12.76 -5.15
CA THR A 346 1.26 13.70 -6.30
C THR A 346 -0.11 14.33 -6.52
N VAL A 347 -1.19 13.60 -6.25
CA VAL A 347 -2.57 14.10 -6.35
C VAL A 347 -2.84 15.28 -5.40
N ASN A 348 -2.09 15.41 -4.29
CA ASN A 348 -2.21 16.53 -3.37
C ASN A 348 -1.32 17.74 -3.73
N ALA A 349 -0.69 17.75 -4.92
CA ALA A 349 0.19 18.83 -5.35
C ALA A 349 -0.48 20.22 -5.34
N SER A 350 -1.79 20.29 -5.54
CA SER A 350 -2.57 21.53 -5.48
C SER A 350 -2.57 22.23 -4.11
N ALA A 351 -2.18 21.53 -3.03
CA ALA A 351 -2.01 22.16 -1.72
C ALA A 351 -0.85 23.19 -1.70
N LEU A 352 0.09 23.12 -2.64
CA LEU A 352 1.25 24.01 -2.72
C LEU A 352 0.89 25.42 -3.25
N PRO A 353 0.18 25.56 -4.38
CA PRO A 353 -0.30 26.88 -4.79
C PRO A 353 -1.27 27.49 -3.77
N ASP A 354 -2.09 26.70 -3.07
CA ASP A 354 -2.90 27.18 -1.96
C ASP A 354 -2.03 27.79 -0.85
N ALA A 355 -0.98 27.07 -0.44
CA ALA A 355 -0.02 27.54 0.55
C ALA A 355 0.68 28.84 0.11
N TYR A 356 1.05 28.93 -1.17
CA TYR A 356 1.65 30.14 -1.74
C TYR A 356 0.69 31.34 -1.69
N LEU A 357 -0.59 31.15 -1.98
CA LEU A 357 -1.59 32.22 -1.95
C LEU A 357 -1.91 32.69 -0.52
N LEU A 358 -1.83 31.80 0.46
CA LEU A 358 -2.12 32.10 1.87
C LEU A 358 -0.93 32.70 2.63
N GLU A 359 0.26 32.13 2.47
CA GLU A 359 1.47 32.49 3.24
C GLU A 359 2.56 33.15 2.39
N GLY A 360 2.36 33.23 1.08
CA GLY A 360 3.34 33.79 0.15
C GLY A 360 4.41 32.78 -0.28
N PRO A 361 5.43 33.27 -1.02
CA PRO A 361 6.49 32.44 -1.58
C PRO A 361 7.25 31.55 -0.59
N SER A 362 7.35 31.97 0.68
CA SER A 362 8.05 31.22 1.73
C SER A 362 7.46 29.84 1.98
N ALA A 363 6.18 29.63 1.70
CA ALA A 363 5.54 28.33 1.87
C ALA A 363 6.17 27.23 0.99
N LEU A 364 6.77 27.60 -0.15
CA LEU A 364 7.26 26.62 -1.13
C LEU A 364 8.75 26.27 -1.00
N TRP A 365 9.56 27.04 -0.27
CA TRP A 365 11.00 26.75 -0.11
C TRP A 365 11.45 26.47 1.32
N THR A 366 10.57 26.56 2.31
CA THR A 366 10.91 26.20 3.70
C THR A 366 11.31 24.73 3.82
N ALA A 367 10.63 23.85 3.09
CA ALA A 367 11.00 22.47 2.86
C ALA A 367 10.94 22.11 1.36
N GLN A 368 11.69 21.10 0.96
CA GLN A 368 11.65 20.55 -0.40
C GLN A 368 10.52 19.54 -0.51
N VAL A 369 9.46 19.86 -1.26
CA VAL A 369 8.30 18.98 -1.40
C VAL A 369 8.43 18.10 -2.65
N PHE A 370 8.35 16.78 -2.46
CA PHE A 370 8.33 15.79 -3.53
C PHE A 370 6.97 15.08 -3.61
N GLY A 371 6.48 14.91 -4.84
CA GLY A 371 5.27 14.15 -5.16
C GLY A 371 5.60 12.70 -5.48
N VAL A 372 4.81 11.77 -4.93
CA VAL A 372 4.93 10.34 -5.22
C VAL A 372 3.58 9.75 -5.63
N GLU A 373 3.59 8.87 -6.64
CA GLU A 373 2.40 8.14 -7.10
C GLU A 373 2.39 6.70 -6.59
N THR A 374 3.56 6.13 -6.35
CA THR A 374 3.74 4.76 -5.89
C THR A 374 4.70 4.68 -4.71
N VAL A 375 4.64 3.56 -3.99
CA VAL A 375 5.60 3.24 -2.92
C VAL A 375 7.03 3.21 -3.47
N ASP A 376 7.25 2.76 -4.71
CA ASP A 376 8.58 2.74 -5.33
C ASP A 376 9.13 4.14 -5.58
N ASP A 377 8.28 5.09 -5.94
CA ASP A 377 8.70 6.49 -6.06
C ASP A 377 9.09 7.06 -4.70
N ALA A 378 8.34 6.71 -3.65
CA ALA A 378 8.71 7.09 -2.29
C ALA A 378 10.07 6.49 -1.88
N ILE A 379 10.33 5.22 -2.18
CA ILE A 379 11.61 4.54 -1.90
C ILE A 379 12.80 5.28 -2.52
N LYS A 380 12.67 5.84 -3.74
CA LYS A 380 13.75 6.60 -4.40
C LYS A 380 14.11 7.89 -3.64
N ILE A 381 13.14 8.51 -2.98
CA ILE A 381 13.31 9.79 -2.29
C ILE A 381 13.74 9.61 -0.82
N VAL A 382 13.22 8.60 -0.13
CA VAL A 382 13.41 8.44 1.33
C VAL A 382 14.71 7.74 1.71
N GLN A 383 15.42 7.13 0.75
CA GLN A 383 16.68 6.45 1.02
C GLN A 383 17.85 7.42 1.19
N PRO A 384 18.89 7.07 1.98
CA PRO A 384 20.13 7.85 2.04
C PRO A 384 20.87 7.88 0.69
N LYS A 385 20.87 6.76 -0.03
CA LYS A 385 21.49 6.62 -1.36
C LYS A 385 20.48 6.98 -2.45
N ARG A 386 20.23 8.29 -2.61
CA ARG A 386 19.39 8.84 -3.69
C ARG A 386 20.14 8.79 -5.02
N ASP A 387 19.41 8.82 -6.13
CA ASP A 387 20.02 8.93 -7.46
C ASP A 387 20.73 10.29 -7.62
N GLU A 388 21.75 10.33 -8.49
CA GLU A 388 22.60 11.51 -8.70
C GLU A 388 21.79 12.75 -9.11
N LYS A 389 20.75 12.57 -9.94
CA LYS A 389 19.92 13.67 -10.41
C LYS A 389 19.11 14.28 -9.27
N THR A 390 18.51 13.44 -8.42
CA THR A 390 17.79 13.90 -7.23
C THR A 390 18.72 14.63 -6.26
N ILE A 391 19.94 14.13 -6.04
CA ILE A 391 20.93 14.80 -5.18
C ILE A 391 21.30 16.18 -5.74
N GLU A 392 21.57 16.27 -7.04
CA GLU A 392 21.89 17.55 -7.69
C GLU A 392 20.71 18.53 -7.62
N ALA A 393 19.48 18.05 -7.89
CA ALA A 393 18.27 18.85 -7.78
C ALA A 393 18.07 19.41 -6.36
N MET A 394 18.26 18.57 -5.34
CA MET A 394 18.14 18.97 -3.94
C MET A 394 19.18 20.01 -3.54
N LYS A 395 20.42 19.84 -4.01
CA LYS A 395 21.52 20.79 -3.77
C LYS A 395 21.23 22.14 -4.43
N LEU A 396 20.85 22.15 -5.71
CA LEU A 396 20.49 23.37 -6.42
C LEU A 396 19.32 24.09 -5.72
N PHE A 397 18.34 23.35 -5.22
CA PHE A 397 17.22 23.94 -4.48
C PHE A 397 17.67 24.57 -3.16
N ASP A 398 18.58 23.94 -2.41
CA ASP A 398 19.13 24.49 -1.17
C ASP A 398 19.96 25.77 -1.42
N GLU A 399 20.70 25.84 -2.54
CA GLU A 399 21.38 27.06 -2.98
C GLU A 399 20.38 28.19 -3.26
N LEU A 400 19.28 27.89 -3.98
CA LEU A 400 18.21 28.85 -4.22
C LEU A 400 17.60 29.34 -2.91
N ARG A 401 17.28 28.44 -1.99
CA ARG A 401 16.73 28.80 -0.67
C ARG A 401 17.64 29.77 0.09
N THR A 402 18.96 29.55 0.03
CA THR A 402 19.94 30.41 0.69
C THR A 402 20.02 31.79 0.04
N ALA A 403 19.92 31.87 -1.29
CA ALA A 403 19.98 33.12 -2.05
C ALA A 403 18.73 34.02 -1.89
N VAL A 404 17.56 33.44 -1.61
CA VAL A 404 16.29 34.18 -1.57
C VAL A 404 16.17 35.14 -0.38
N GLY A 405 16.86 34.87 0.74
CA GLY A 405 16.98 35.79 1.87
C GLY A 405 15.67 36.44 2.33
N LYS A 406 15.72 37.72 2.76
CA LYS A 406 14.55 38.49 3.24
C LYS A 406 13.73 39.16 2.12
N LYS A 407 14.05 38.99 0.83
CA LYS A 407 13.36 39.65 -0.32
C LYS A 407 12.82 38.65 -1.35
N PRO A 408 11.84 37.83 -0.96
CA PRO A 408 11.33 36.69 -1.71
C PRO A 408 10.87 36.96 -3.15
N VAL A 409 10.08 38.02 -3.33
CA VAL A 409 9.40 38.32 -4.60
C VAL A 409 10.36 38.88 -5.66
N PHE A 410 11.39 39.61 -5.24
CA PHE A 410 12.38 40.19 -6.15
C PHE A 410 13.28 39.11 -6.76
N THR A 411 13.71 38.15 -5.94
CA THR A 411 14.62 37.07 -6.35
C THR A 411 13.96 36.10 -7.34
N LEU A 412 12.66 35.83 -7.20
CA LEU A 412 11.90 34.95 -8.11
C LEU A 412 11.88 35.46 -9.57
N ASN A 413 11.98 36.77 -9.76
CA ASN A 413 11.90 37.37 -11.09
C ASN A 413 13.24 37.42 -11.82
N GLN A 414 14.35 37.09 -11.15
CA GLN A 414 15.67 37.10 -11.77
C GLN A 414 15.82 35.97 -12.80
N PRO A 415 16.42 36.23 -13.99
CA PRO A 415 16.61 35.21 -15.03
C PRO A 415 17.37 33.98 -14.54
N GLU A 416 18.45 34.19 -13.77
CA GLU A 416 19.28 33.11 -13.20
C GLU A 416 18.47 32.19 -12.28
N PHE A 417 17.51 32.75 -11.54
CA PHE A 417 16.64 31.98 -10.65
C PHE A 417 15.70 31.07 -11.43
N LYS A 418 15.13 31.58 -12.53
CA LYS A 418 14.23 30.83 -13.42
C LYS A 418 14.95 29.70 -14.15
N GLU A 419 16.20 29.93 -14.56
CA GLU A 419 17.04 28.91 -15.20
C GLU A 419 17.39 27.78 -14.23
N LYS A 420 17.80 28.11 -13.00
CA LYS A 420 18.07 27.12 -11.95
C LYS A 420 16.82 26.29 -11.61
N LEU A 421 15.65 26.91 -11.51
CA LEU A 421 14.39 26.17 -11.31
C LEU A 421 14.05 25.24 -12.48
N ALA A 422 14.30 25.68 -13.73
CA ALA A 422 14.12 24.83 -14.91
C ALA A 422 15.03 23.60 -14.88
N LYS A 423 16.29 23.79 -14.50
CA LYS A 423 17.26 22.70 -14.35
C LYS A 423 16.84 21.72 -13.24
N ILE A 424 16.39 22.19 -12.08
CA ILE A 424 15.87 21.34 -11.01
C ILE A 424 14.71 20.47 -11.50
N ARG A 425 13.79 21.04 -12.29
CA ARG A 425 12.64 20.31 -12.84
C ARG A 425 13.04 19.23 -13.84
N GLU A 426 14.06 19.47 -14.64
CA GLU A 426 14.61 18.48 -15.56
C GLU A 426 15.27 17.31 -14.82
N LEU A 427 16.03 17.63 -13.76
CA LEU A 427 16.71 16.64 -12.92
C LEU A 427 15.74 15.82 -12.08
N ALA A 428 14.74 16.47 -11.47
CA ALA A 428 13.76 15.85 -10.58
C ALA A 428 12.32 16.29 -10.94
N PRO A 429 11.67 15.61 -11.89
CA PRO A 429 10.28 15.90 -12.30
C PRO A 429 9.23 15.66 -11.19
N THR A 430 9.62 15.10 -10.05
CA THR A 430 8.76 14.93 -8.87
C THR A 430 8.94 16.03 -7.82
N HIS A 431 9.88 16.98 -8.02
CA HIS A 431 10.13 18.10 -7.12
C HIS A 431 9.05 19.19 -7.28
N LEU A 432 7.98 19.06 -6.51
CA LEU A 432 6.78 19.90 -6.64
C LEU A 432 7.04 21.35 -6.21
N SER A 433 7.83 21.57 -5.16
CA SER A 433 8.20 22.93 -4.72
C SER A 433 8.84 23.74 -5.85
N ALA A 434 9.80 23.15 -6.57
CA ALA A 434 10.47 23.80 -7.70
C ALA A 434 9.50 24.08 -8.86
N GLN A 435 8.60 23.14 -9.16
CA GLN A 435 7.59 23.30 -10.21
C GLN A 435 6.66 24.47 -9.95
N TYR A 436 6.08 24.54 -8.75
CA TYR A 436 5.15 25.62 -8.43
C TYR A 436 5.87 26.96 -8.28
N LEU A 437 7.07 27.00 -7.71
CA LEU A 437 7.87 28.23 -7.70
C LEU A 437 8.15 28.75 -9.11
N GLN A 438 8.49 27.87 -10.05
CA GLN A 438 8.68 28.25 -11.45
C GLN A 438 7.38 28.76 -12.08
N LEU A 439 6.26 28.08 -11.79
CA LEU A 439 4.94 28.48 -12.28
C LEU A 439 4.58 29.90 -11.82
N PHE A 440 4.76 30.21 -10.53
CA PHE A 440 4.55 31.54 -9.99
C PHE A 440 5.55 32.58 -10.52
N ALA A 441 6.85 32.23 -10.62
CA ALA A 441 7.88 33.11 -11.18
C ALA A 441 7.63 33.46 -12.66
N SER A 442 6.93 32.59 -13.39
CA SER A 442 6.52 32.82 -14.78
C SER A 442 5.20 33.61 -14.92
N GLY A 443 4.55 33.98 -13.81
CA GLY A 443 3.25 34.65 -13.82
C GLY A 443 2.08 33.75 -14.22
N LYS A 444 2.31 32.43 -14.30
CA LYS A 444 1.31 31.41 -14.70
C LYS A 444 0.70 30.66 -13.51
N GLY A 445 1.06 31.04 -12.28
CA GLY A 445 0.52 30.42 -11.08
C GLY A 445 -0.99 30.63 -10.92
N PRO A 446 -1.70 29.72 -10.24
CA PRO A 446 -3.10 29.95 -9.86
C PRO A 446 -3.24 31.25 -9.07
N LYS A 447 -4.31 31.99 -9.34
CA LYS A 447 -4.63 33.25 -8.63
C LYS A 447 -5.65 33.04 -7.51
N THR A 448 -6.32 31.89 -7.51
CA THR A 448 -7.33 31.51 -6.56
C THR A 448 -6.97 30.18 -5.92
N LEU A 449 -7.44 30.01 -4.68
CA LEU A 449 -7.38 28.79 -3.91
C LEU A 449 -8.20 27.70 -4.62
N THR A 450 -7.85 26.45 -4.37
CA THR A 450 -8.70 25.31 -4.71
C THR A 450 -10.06 25.43 -4.03
N LEU A 451 -11.05 24.71 -4.54
CA LEU A 451 -12.40 24.76 -3.99
C LEU A 451 -12.43 24.22 -2.55
N ASN A 452 -11.68 23.15 -2.28
CA ASN A 452 -11.50 22.59 -0.93
C ASN A 452 -10.82 23.58 0.02
N ALA A 453 -9.72 24.22 -0.39
CA ALA A 453 -9.03 25.19 0.44
C ALA A 453 -9.90 26.42 0.71
N SER A 454 -10.64 26.90 -0.30
CA SER A 454 -11.59 28.02 -0.15
C SER A 454 -12.64 27.74 0.92
N ILE A 455 -13.26 26.56 0.91
CA ILE A 455 -14.26 26.15 1.91
C ILE A 455 -13.61 26.00 3.29
N SER A 456 -12.46 25.34 3.36
CA SER A 456 -11.75 25.07 4.62
C SER A 456 -11.32 26.36 5.32
N GLU A 457 -10.71 27.30 4.59
CA GLU A 457 -10.24 28.58 5.14
C GLU A 457 -11.41 29.47 5.56
N ALA A 458 -12.49 29.48 4.78
CA ALA A 458 -13.70 30.22 5.13
C ALA A 458 -14.36 29.68 6.42
N MET A 459 -14.40 28.35 6.57
CA MET A 459 -14.89 27.70 7.79
C MET A 459 -13.95 27.90 8.98
N ALA A 460 -12.63 27.88 8.75
CA ALA A 460 -11.64 28.14 9.80
C ALA A 460 -11.72 29.59 10.30
N ALA A 461 -12.00 30.55 9.42
CA ALA A 461 -12.18 31.96 9.78
C ALA A 461 -13.29 32.17 10.83
N ILE A 462 -14.36 31.37 10.77
CA ILE A 462 -15.48 31.44 11.71
C ILE A 462 -15.38 30.43 12.86
N GLY A 463 -14.23 29.78 13.04
CA GLY A 463 -14.00 28.67 13.99
C GLY A 463 -14.70 28.82 15.34
N PRO A 464 -14.53 29.94 16.07
CA PRO A 464 -15.21 30.18 17.36
C PRO A 464 -16.73 30.09 17.29
N MET A 465 -17.35 30.53 16.19
CA MET A 465 -18.80 30.60 16.03
C MET A 465 -19.38 29.45 15.21
N ARG A 466 -18.55 28.48 14.82
CA ARG A 466 -18.93 27.36 13.96
C ARG A 466 -20.08 26.56 14.53
N ASN A 467 -20.10 26.33 15.85
CA ASN A 467 -21.16 25.57 16.52
C ASN A 467 -22.54 26.24 16.39
N GLY A 468 -22.58 27.57 16.26
CA GLY A 468 -23.80 28.32 16.03
C GLY A 468 -24.48 27.98 14.69
N LEU A 469 -23.73 27.53 13.68
CA LEU A 469 -24.29 27.02 12.41
C LEU A 469 -25.08 25.72 12.60
N SER A 470 -24.77 24.94 13.63
CA SER A 470 -25.49 23.71 13.99
C SER A 470 -26.66 23.96 14.95
N GLY A 471 -27.01 25.23 15.21
CA GLY A 471 -28.10 25.61 16.10
C GLY A 471 -27.73 25.65 17.59
N PHE A 472 -26.49 25.31 17.94
CA PHE A 472 -25.94 25.44 19.29
C PHE A 472 -25.17 26.76 19.41
N ALA A 473 -25.85 27.80 19.91
CA ALA A 473 -25.17 29.05 20.23
C ALA A 473 -24.60 28.96 21.65
N ASP A 474 -23.32 28.65 21.78
CA ASP A 474 -22.60 28.81 23.04
C ASP A 474 -22.24 30.30 23.23
N PRO A 475 -22.73 30.97 24.28
CA PRO A 475 -22.46 32.37 24.56
C PRO A 475 -20.96 32.68 24.76
N ALA A 476 -20.17 31.70 25.21
CA ALA A 476 -18.75 31.91 25.54
C ALA A 476 -17.87 32.17 24.30
N PHE A 477 -18.29 31.72 23.12
CA PHE A 477 -17.49 31.82 21.89
C PHE A 477 -17.84 33.03 21.02
N GLY A 478 -18.96 33.70 21.31
CA GLY A 478 -19.52 34.82 20.57
C GLY A 478 -18.95 36.21 20.86
N SER A 479 -17.78 36.32 21.51
CA SER A 479 -17.21 37.61 21.89
C SER A 479 -17.06 38.55 20.68
N ARG A 480 -17.25 39.86 20.88
CA ARG A 480 -17.09 40.87 19.82
C ARG A 480 -15.73 40.79 19.14
N GLN A 481 -14.69 40.44 19.89
CA GLN A 481 -13.34 40.23 19.37
C GLN A 481 -13.24 39.03 18.41
N ASN A 482 -13.90 37.91 18.71
CA ASN A 482 -13.94 36.74 17.84
C ASN A 482 -14.69 37.03 16.53
N LEU A 483 -15.75 37.82 16.60
CA LEU A 483 -16.52 38.28 15.45
C LEU A 483 -15.71 39.22 14.53
N ASP A 484 -15.01 40.19 15.13
CA ASP A 484 -14.13 41.09 14.38
C ASP A 484 -12.94 40.33 13.76
N ASN A 485 -12.40 39.33 14.47
CA ASN A 485 -11.39 38.41 13.92
C ASN A 485 -11.93 37.66 12.70
N ALA A 486 -13.07 36.99 12.82
CA ALA A 486 -13.64 36.20 11.72
C ALA A 486 -13.89 37.06 10.48
N ARG A 487 -14.44 38.26 10.66
CA ARG A 487 -14.69 39.19 9.54
C ARG A 487 -13.38 39.63 8.88
N ARG A 488 -12.33 39.90 9.67
CA ARG A 488 -11.00 40.22 9.14
C ARG A 488 -10.42 39.05 8.34
N GLU A 489 -10.49 37.84 8.86
CA GLU A 489 -9.95 36.65 8.18
C GLU A 489 -10.71 36.35 6.87
N LEU A 490 -12.05 36.43 6.88
CA LEU A 490 -12.86 36.30 5.65
C LEU A 490 -12.52 37.37 4.61
N THR A 491 -12.29 38.61 5.06
CA THR A 491 -11.87 39.72 4.17
C THR A 491 -10.49 39.47 3.56
N LYS A 492 -9.54 38.91 4.32
CA LYS A 492 -8.19 38.61 3.84
C LYS A 492 -8.20 37.59 2.70
N ILE A 493 -9.06 36.58 2.78
CA ILE A 493 -9.11 35.50 1.79
C ILE A 493 -9.97 35.83 0.57
N ASP A 494 -10.86 36.85 0.62
CA ASP A 494 -11.82 37.17 -0.44
C ASP A 494 -11.17 37.38 -1.84
N ALA A 495 -9.96 37.93 -1.86
CA ALA A 495 -9.21 38.16 -3.10
C ALA A 495 -8.71 36.88 -3.78
N VAL A 496 -8.52 35.81 -3.01
CA VAL A 496 -7.94 34.53 -3.46
C VAL A 496 -8.95 33.38 -3.40
N VAL A 497 -10.15 33.56 -2.85
CA VAL A 497 -11.17 32.50 -2.81
C VAL A 497 -11.67 32.15 -4.22
N ASP A 498 -11.90 30.85 -4.44
CA ASP A 498 -12.51 30.35 -5.67
C ASP A 498 -13.85 31.05 -5.96
N PRO A 499 -14.12 31.49 -7.21
CA PRO A 499 -15.37 32.18 -7.56
C PRO A 499 -16.64 31.43 -7.14
N ALA A 500 -16.67 30.10 -7.20
CA ALA A 500 -17.82 29.29 -6.79
C ALA A 500 -18.06 29.34 -5.27
N CYS A 501 -17.01 29.62 -4.49
CA CYS A 501 -17.09 29.77 -3.03
C CYS A 501 -17.45 31.18 -2.58
N LYS A 502 -17.46 32.20 -3.46
CA LYS A 502 -17.80 33.59 -3.08
C LYS A 502 -19.19 33.76 -2.47
N PRO A 503 -20.26 33.13 -2.99
CA PRO A 503 -21.56 33.18 -2.33
C PRO A 503 -21.53 32.59 -0.91
N PHE A 504 -20.74 31.54 -0.69
CA PHE A 504 -20.58 30.88 0.59
C PHE A 504 -19.80 31.75 1.59
N THR A 505 -18.66 32.32 1.19
CA THR A 505 -17.88 33.24 2.06
C THR A 505 -18.66 34.49 2.42
N LYS A 506 -19.44 35.03 1.47
CA LYS A 506 -20.37 36.14 1.74
C LYS A 506 -21.45 35.75 2.75
N ALA A 507 -22.08 34.59 2.59
CA ALA A 507 -23.10 34.13 3.53
C ALA A 507 -22.53 33.94 4.95
N LEU A 508 -21.28 33.48 5.07
CA LEU A 508 -20.58 33.37 6.36
C LEU A 508 -20.31 34.74 6.99
N ALA A 509 -19.90 35.74 6.19
CA ALA A 509 -19.74 37.11 6.67
C ALA A 509 -21.07 37.71 7.14
N ASP A 510 -22.16 37.52 6.38
CA ASP A 510 -23.51 37.96 6.76
C ASP A 510 -23.99 37.28 8.05
N TYR A 511 -23.68 35.98 8.21
CA TYR A 511 -23.94 35.24 9.45
C TYR A 511 -23.19 35.85 10.64
N CYS A 512 -21.90 36.19 10.49
CA CYS A 512 -21.14 36.84 11.56
C CYS A 512 -21.78 38.17 11.97
N VAL A 513 -22.24 38.98 11.00
CA VAL A 513 -22.93 40.24 11.29
C VAL A 513 -24.24 40.00 12.07
N ALA A 514 -25.06 39.05 11.63
CA ALA A 514 -26.32 38.74 12.29
C ALA A 514 -26.11 38.14 13.70
N TYR A 515 -25.08 37.30 13.87
CA TYR A 515 -24.69 36.75 15.15
C TYR A 515 -24.28 37.87 16.13
N ASN A 516 -23.46 38.84 15.67
CA ASN A 516 -23.07 39.99 16.49
C ASN A 516 -24.28 40.83 16.94
N GLN A 517 -25.24 41.08 16.03
CA GLN A 517 -26.46 41.82 16.35
C GLN A 517 -27.31 41.11 17.41
N TRP A 518 -27.44 39.79 17.29
CA TRP A 518 -28.15 38.98 18.28
C TRP A 518 -27.42 38.95 19.64
N ASN A 519 -26.09 38.80 19.63
CA ASN A 519 -25.30 38.71 20.84
C ASN A 519 -25.18 40.05 21.59
N ALA A 520 -25.29 41.19 20.89
CA ALA A 520 -25.22 42.52 21.47
C ALA A 520 -26.46 42.91 22.30
N ILE A 521 -27.59 42.20 22.16
CA ILE A 521 -28.82 42.48 22.92
C ILE A 521 -28.75 41.70 24.24
N GLU A 522 -28.75 42.39 25.38
CA GLU A 522 -28.67 41.72 26.68
C GLU A 522 -29.93 40.88 26.97
N ALA A 523 -29.79 39.86 27.82
CA ALA A 523 -30.92 39.04 28.22
C ALA A 523 -31.82 39.83 29.19
N GLY A 524 -33.00 40.25 28.72
CA GLY A 524 -34.00 40.93 29.54
C GLY A 524 -34.28 42.40 29.17
N GLU A 525 -33.48 43.02 28.28
CA GLU A 525 -33.72 44.40 27.81
C GLU A 525 -34.92 44.49 26.85
N ASP A 526 -34.91 43.72 25.76
CA ASP A 526 -36.00 43.66 24.78
C ASP A 526 -36.09 42.24 24.20
N ILE A 527 -36.99 41.45 24.77
CA ILE A 527 -37.23 40.05 24.39
C ILE A 527 -37.68 39.96 22.93
N GLY A 528 -38.47 40.92 22.45
CA GLY A 528 -38.97 40.95 21.08
C GLY A 528 -37.86 41.25 20.07
N ALA A 529 -36.98 42.21 20.37
CA ALA A 529 -35.81 42.51 19.53
C ALA A 529 -34.82 41.34 19.51
N LYS A 530 -34.53 40.73 20.67
CA LYS A 530 -33.64 39.56 20.75
C LYS A 530 -34.19 38.36 19.97
N PHE A 531 -35.51 38.15 19.99
CA PHE A 531 -36.18 37.12 19.21
C PHE A 531 -36.07 37.39 17.69
N ARG A 532 -36.38 38.62 17.24
CA ARG A 532 -36.24 38.99 15.81
C ARG A 532 -34.81 38.86 15.30
N ALA A 533 -33.82 39.28 16.10
CA ALA A 533 -32.40 39.14 15.76
C ALA A 533 -31.98 37.66 15.66
N ARG A 534 -32.50 36.80 16.54
CA ARG A 534 -32.25 35.35 16.48
C ARG A 534 -32.84 34.71 15.22
N GLU A 535 -34.06 35.10 14.83
CA GLU A 535 -34.68 34.60 13.59
C GLU A 535 -33.96 35.09 12.34
N ALA A 536 -33.52 36.35 12.32
CA ALA A 536 -32.65 36.88 11.26
C ALA A 536 -31.34 36.09 11.16
N MET A 537 -30.69 35.79 12.29
CA MET A 537 -29.48 34.95 12.34
C MET A 537 -29.76 33.53 11.79
N ARG A 538 -30.87 32.89 12.18
CA ARG A 538 -31.28 31.59 11.63
C ARG A 538 -31.47 31.61 10.11
N GLY A 539 -32.07 32.67 9.57
CA GLY A 539 -32.16 32.87 8.12
C GLY A 539 -30.79 32.89 7.45
N ARG A 540 -29.76 33.48 8.08
CA ARG A 540 -28.38 33.47 7.57
C ARG A 540 -27.72 32.10 7.67
N ILE A 541 -28.01 31.31 8.71
CA ILE A 541 -27.56 29.91 8.78
C ILE A 541 -28.10 29.13 7.57
N GLY A 542 -29.39 29.28 7.25
CA GLY A 542 -29.99 28.65 6.07
C GLY A 542 -29.34 29.09 4.75
N ALA A 543 -28.97 30.37 4.64
CA ALA A 543 -28.23 30.87 3.48
C ALA A 543 -26.83 30.26 3.34
N VAL A 544 -26.11 30.10 4.46
CA VAL A 544 -24.80 29.41 4.50
C VAL A 544 -24.95 27.96 4.05
N GLN A 545 -25.92 27.24 4.60
CA GLN A 545 -26.19 25.84 4.25
C GLN A 545 -26.56 25.69 2.76
N SER A 546 -27.45 26.54 2.25
CA SER A 546 -27.85 26.53 0.84
C SER A 546 -26.69 26.87 -0.10
N ALA A 547 -25.81 27.80 0.28
CA ALA A 547 -24.63 28.13 -0.51
C ALA A 547 -23.64 26.96 -0.56
N LEU A 548 -23.42 26.27 0.56
CA LEU A 548 -22.57 25.08 0.60
C LEU A 548 -23.18 23.92 -0.20
N GLU A 549 -24.48 23.69 -0.05
CA GLU A 549 -25.20 22.66 -0.79
C GLU A 549 -25.13 22.87 -2.30
N LYS A 550 -25.25 24.11 -2.78
CA LYS A 550 -25.05 24.45 -4.21
C LYS A 550 -23.67 24.06 -4.71
N ILE A 551 -22.63 24.28 -3.90
CA ILE A 551 -21.27 23.89 -4.24
C ILE A 551 -21.14 22.36 -4.30
N THR A 552 -21.71 21.64 -3.33
CA THR A 552 -21.62 20.17 -3.27
C THR A 552 -22.61 19.41 -4.17
N SER A 553 -23.59 20.10 -4.75
CA SER A 553 -24.59 19.49 -5.66
C SER A 553 -24.26 19.76 -7.12
N ASP A 554 -23.45 20.78 -7.40
CA ASP A 554 -22.93 21.06 -8.74
C ASP A 554 -21.93 19.99 -9.19
N LYS A 555 -22.14 19.44 -10.39
CA LYS A 555 -21.34 18.32 -10.90
C LYS A 555 -19.89 18.71 -11.13
N ASP A 556 -19.64 19.93 -11.62
CA ASP A 556 -18.28 20.41 -11.88
C ASP A 556 -17.53 20.66 -10.57
N SER A 557 -18.16 21.37 -9.65
CA SER A 557 -17.64 21.62 -8.29
C SER A 557 -17.35 20.31 -7.55
N MET A 558 -18.23 19.32 -7.65
CA MET A 558 -17.97 17.99 -7.07
C MET A 558 -16.82 17.25 -7.73
N ALA A 559 -16.68 17.33 -9.06
CA ALA A 559 -15.53 16.75 -9.74
C ALA A 559 -14.22 17.42 -9.31
N ARG A 560 -14.22 18.74 -9.14
CA ARG A 560 -13.08 19.52 -8.64
C ARG A 560 -12.74 19.18 -7.19
N LEU A 561 -13.76 19.06 -6.31
CA LEU A 561 -13.59 18.60 -4.92
C LEU A 561 -12.90 17.23 -4.84
N LEU A 562 -13.30 16.30 -5.70
CA LEU A 562 -12.73 14.95 -5.75
C LEU A 562 -11.30 14.93 -6.31
N ARG A 563 -10.97 15.84 -7.23
CA ARG A 563 -9.61 15.99 -7.78
C ARG A 563 -8.70 16.88 -6.93
N GLY A 564 -9.25 17.61 -5.96
CA GLY A 564 -8.51 18.58 -5.16
C GLY A 564 -8.16 19.86 -5.92
N GLU A 565 -9.03 20.29 -6.84
CA GLU A 565 -8.85 21.46 -7.73
C GLU A 565 -9.70 22.68 -7.32
#